data_AF-A0A0J6FWV9-F1
#
_entry.id   AF-A0A0J6FWV9-F1
#
_cell.length_a   1.000
_cell.length_b   1.000
_cell.length_c   1.000
_cell.angle_alpha   90.00
_cell.angle_beta   90.00
_cell.angle_gamma   90.00
#
_symmetry.space_group_name_H-M   'P 1'
#
loop_
_entity.id
_entity.type
_entity.pdbx_description
1 polymer ?
#
loop_
_entity_poly.entity_id
_entity_poly.type
_entity_poly.pdbx_seq_one_letter_code
_entity_poly.pdbx_strand_id
1 'polypeptide(L)'
;MSAIYWKGVKISTINKDESKMLQTLSPYWGLLFEPTNGELREGLAHYNVSISGITTANYNRLHHALEHTGLDLQNESSQAADLHVTIQSDHAISYPISITINNTTYNLRQPSTKNRELHSMIYDGIWLPAKGSSIVIRFHPNSKRDSDKWISYLLIQAFLRKSLKPLYKVSLTDYRKIAAKTIQQINPVFAQNQAIQKVPNSEWPELAHVPAHLQEDVPVSTKPKEENTIQPFQPKEDNSDTLAFNPFKFQNKSNRTSVINPFKGR
;
A
#
# COMPACT_ATOMS: atom_id res chain seq x y z
N MET A 1 2.30 1.59 -33.49
CA MET A 1 1.95 0.56 -32.49
C MET A 1 3.18 -0.31 -32.30
N SER A 2 3.46 -0.74 -31.08
CA SER A 2 4.62 -1.56 -30.74
C SER A 2 4.15 -2.94 -30.27
N ALA A 3 4.86 -3.99 -30.65
CA ALA A 3 4.61 -5.34 -30.16
C ALA A 3 5.15 -5.51 -28.75
N ILE A 4 4.49 -6.35 -27.96
CA ILE A 4 4.91 -6.72 -26.60
C ILE A 4 5.22 -8.20 -26.57
N TYR A 5 6.34 -8.53 -25.93
CA TYR A 5 6.87 -9.88 -25.86
C TYR A 5 7.02 -10.37 -24.42
N TRP A 6 6.78 -11.66 -24.22
CA TRP A 6 7.05 -12.39 -22.98
C TRP A 6 7.79 -13.68 -23.33
N LYS A 7 8.98 -13.89 -22.76
CA LYS A 7 9.84 -15.06 -23.06
C LYS A 7 10.00 -15.31 -24.57
N GLY A 8 10.22 -14.23 -25.34
CA GLY A 8 10.37 -14.27 -26.80
C GLY A 8 9.06 -14.42 -27.60
N VAL A 9 7.92 -14.64 -26.95
CA VAL A 9 6.62 -14.80 -27.60
C VAL A 9 5.86 -13.48 -27.60
N LYS A 10 5.35 -13.06 -28.76
CA LYS A 10 4.50 -11.88 -28.88
C LYS A 10 3.15 -12.14 -28.19
N ILE A 11 2.81 -11.34 -27.19
CA ILE A 11 1.54 -11.46 -26.44
C ILE A 11 0.49 -10.43 -26.86
N SER A 12 0.91 -9.23 -27.28
CA SER A 12 -0.03 -8.18 -27.70
C SER A 12 0.64 -7.06 -28.50
N THR A 13 -0.16 -6.08 -28.90
CA THR A 13 0.30 -4.82 -29.50
C THR A 13 -0.31 -3.65 -28.75
N ILE A 14 0.51 -2.64 -28.47
CA ILE A 14 0.11 -1.46 -27.72
C ILE A 14 0.51 -0.16 -28.43
N ASN A 15 -0.19 0.93 -28.11
CA ASN A 15 0.19 2.27 -28.56
C ASN A 15 1.16 2.94 -27.57
N LYS A 16 1.57 4.18 -27.86
CA LYS A 16 2.56 4.93 -27.06
C LYS A 16 2.08 5.23 -25.64
N ASP A 17 0.79 5.51 -25.46
CA ASP A 17 0.22 5.83 -24.15
C ASP A 17 0.05 4.57 -23.31
N GLU A 18 -0.46 3.50 -23.92
CA GLU A 18 -0.52 2.16 -23.32
C GLU A 18 0.87 1.67 -22.90
N SER A 19 1.93 1.99 -23.66
CA SER A 19 3.32 1.68 -23.29
C SER A 19 3.79 2.40 -22.03
N LYS A 20 3.42 3.67 -21.85
CA LYS A 20 3.74 4.42 -20.61
C LYS A 20 2.97 3.86 -19.41
N MET A 21 1.72 3.48 -19.63
CA MET A 21 0.90 2.84 -18.60
C MET A 21 1.49 1.48 -18.21
N LEU A 22 1.90 0.66 -19.18
CA LEU A 22 2.53 -0.63 -18.92
C LEU A 22 3.83 -0.48 -18.14
N GLN A 23 4.65 0.53 -18.46
CA GLN A 23 5.85 0.82 -17.67
C GLN A 23 5.54 1.20 -16.22
N THR A 24 4.38 1.81 -15.98
CA THR A 24 3.92 2.20 -14.63
C THR A 24 3.33 1.01 -13.87
N LEU A 25 2.59 0.13 -14.55
CA LEU A 25 1.86 -0.99 -13.96
C LEU A 25 2.70 -2.26 -13.79
N SER A 26 3.65 -2.54 -14.69
CA SER A 26 4.44 -3.76 -14.65
C SER A 26 5.09 -4.07 -13.28
N PRO A 27 5.64 -3.09 -12.55
CA PRO A 27 6.18 -3.35 -11.21
C PRO A 27 5.13 -3.82 -10.18
N TYR A 28 3.87 -3.39 -10.30
CA TYR A 28 2.77 -3.87 -9.45
C TYR A 28 2.40 -5.33 -9.71
N TRP A 29 2.82 -5.87 -10.86
CA TRP A 29 2.63 -7.26 -11.25
C TRP A 29 3.91 -8.09 -11.07
N GLY A 30 4.95 -7.59 -10.41
CA GLY A 30 6.20 -8.35 -10.28
C GLY A 30 6.97 -8.49 -11.59
N LEU A 31 6.69 -7.64 -12.58
CA LEU A 31 7.32 -7.64 -13.90
C LEU A 31 8.17 -6.39 -14.12
N LEU A 32 9.13 -6.50 -15.05
CA LEU A 32 9.90 -5.38 -15.57
C LEU A 32 9.60 -5.22 -17.06
N PHE A 33 9.25 -4.00 -17.47
CA PHE A 33 9.00 -3.68 -18.87
C PHE A 33 10.15 -2.86 -19.45
N GLU A 34 10.74 -3.35 -20.53
CA GLU A 34 11.78 -2.67 -21.31
C GLU A 34 11.14 -2.04 -22.58
N PRO A 35 10.92 -0.71 -22.61
CA PRO A 35 10.21 -0.07 -23.72
C PRO A 35 10.99 -0.09 -25.03
N THR A 36 12.32 -0.21 -24.98
CA THR A 36 13.16 -0.16 -26.19
C THR A 36 12.94 -1.34 -27.12
N ASN A 37 12.76 -2.55 -26.57
CA ASN A 37 12.50 -3.77 -27.32
C ASN A 37 11.08 -4.32 -27.13
N GLY A 38 10.27 -3.71 -26.25
CA GLY A 38 8.90 -4.14 -25.97
C GLY A 38 8.82 -5.42 -25.15
N GLU A 39 9.88 -5.76 -24.40
CA GLU A 39 9.98 -7.02 -23.68
C GLU A 39 9.53 -6.87 -22.22
N LEU A 40 8.71 -7.82 -21.76
CA LEU A 40 8.42 -8.04 -20.34
C LEU A 40 9.34 -9.14 -19.82
N ARG A 41 9.91 -8.90 -18.64
CA ARG A 41 10.82 -9.83 -17.95
C ARG A 41 10.37 -10.05 -16.51
N GLU A 42 10.79 -11.18 -15.96
CA GLU A 42 10.64 -11.54 -14.56
C GLU A 42 11.30 -10.47 -13.68
N GLY A 43 10.53 -9.85 -12.78
CA GLY A 43 11.05 -8.78 -11.91
C GLY A 43 11.71 -9.26 -10.63
N LEU A 44 11.50 -10.53 -10.28
CA LEU A 44 11.90 -11.13 -9.01
C LEU A 44 12.81 -12.36 -9.15
N ALA A 45 13.34 -12.64 -10.35
CA ALA A 45 14.13 -13.83 -10.69
C ALA A 45 15.40 -14.09 -9.83
N HIS A 46 15.81 -13.12 -9.02
CA HIS A 46 17.02 -13.19 -8.20
C HIS A 46 16.72 -13.19 -6.70
N TYR A 47 15.46 -13.32 -6.30
CA TYR A 47 15.06 -13.33 -4.90
C TYR A 47 14.53 -14.69 -4.49
N ASN A 48 14.88 -15.10 -3.27
CA ASN A 48 14.38 -16.30 -2.60
C ASN A 48 13.57 -15.91 -1.36
N VAL A 49 12.39 -16.49 -1.22
CA VAL A 49 11.50 -16.31 -0.06
C VAL A 49 11.21 -17.65 0.59
N SER A 50 11.52 -17.74 1.88
CA SER A 50 11.10 -18.84 2.73
C SER A 50 9.75 -18.50 3.37
N ILE A 51 8.75 -19.37 3.17
CA ILE A 51 7.39 -19.22 3.70
C ILE A 51 7.08 -20.36 4.66
N SER A 52 6.57 -20.04 5.84
CA SER A 52 6.12 -21.01 6.84
C SER A 52 4.70 -20.71 7.33
N GLY A 53 4.04 -21.70 7.94
CA GLY A 53 2.68 -21.55 8.49
C GLY A 53 1.56 -21.51 7.44
N ILE A 54 1.85 -21.93 6.20
CA ILE A 54 0.90 -22.04 5.10
C ILE A 54 0.57 -23.52 4.83
N THR A 55 -0.66 -23.83 4.41
CA THR A 55 -1.03 -25.18 3.98
C THR A 55 -0.45 -25.48 2.60
N THR A 56 -0.17 -26.75 2.28
CA THR A 56 0.32 -27.15 0.94
C THR A 56 -0.58 -26.66 -0.18
N ALA A 57 -1.91 -26.73 0.00
CA ALA A 57 -2.86 -26.25 -1.00
C ALA A 57 -2.76 -24.72 -1.23
N ASN A 58 -2.59 -23.94 -0.16
CA ASN A 58 -2.42 -22.48 -0.27
C ASN A 58 -1.05 -22.13 -0.86
N TYR A 59 0.00 -22.86 -0.49
CA TYR A 59 1.35 -22.69 -1.03
C TYR A 59 1.38 -22.92 -2.54
N ASN A 60 0.75 -24.01 -3.03
CA ASN A 60 0.67 -24.29 -4.47
C ASN A 60 -0.07 -23.19 -5.23
N ARG A 61 -1.18 -22.66 -4.66
CA ARG A 61 -1.90 -21.53 -5.27
C ARG A 61 -1.06 -20.26 -5.31
N LEU A 62 -0.34 -19.95 -4.21
CA LEU A 62 0.57 -18.82 -4.16
C LEU A 62 1.70 -18.96 -5.17
N HIS A 63 2.28 -20.15 -5.31
CA HIS A 63 3.31 -20.44 -6.30
C HIS A 63 2.80 -20.19 -7.72
N HIS A 64 1.64 -20.72 -8.11
CA HIS A 64 1.04 -20.43 -9.42
C HIS A 64 0.70 -18.95 -9.62
N ALA A 65 0.25 -18.25 -8.58
CA ALA A 65 -0.01 -16.82 -8.66
C ALA A 65 1.27 -15.99 -8.87
N LEU A 66 2.45 -16.48 -8.51
CA LEU A 66 3.71 -15.74 -8.59
C LEU A 66 4.71 -16.31 -9.61
N GLU A 67 4.41 -17.42 -10.29
CA GLU A 67 5.33 -18.10 -11.21
C GLU A 67 5.91 -17.18 -12.31
N HIS A 68 5.13 -16.19 -12.75
CA HIS A 68 5.55 -15.24 -13.78
C HIS A 68 6.56 -14.19 -13.30
N THR A 69 6.76 -14.07 -11.99
CA THR A 69 7.67 -13.07 -11.42
C THR A 69 9.11 -13.58 -11.37
N GLY A 70 9.33 -14.89 -11.52
CA GLY A 70 10.62 -15.56 -11.34
C GLY A 70 11.03 -15.76 -9.87
N LEU A 71 10.19 -15.39 -8.91
CA LEU A 71 10.48 -15.52 -7.48
C LEU A 71 10.68 -16.99 -7.08
N ASP A 72 11.79 -17.30 -6.41
CA ASP A 72 12.00 -18.62 -5.81
C ASP A 72 11.27 -18.68 -4.46
N LEU A 73 10.28 -19.57 -4.37
CA LEU A 73 9.47 -19.76 -3.16
C LEU A 73 9.84 -21.09 -2.52
N GLN A 74 10.20 -21.08 -1.24
CA GLN A 74 10.57 -22.28 -0.49
C GLN A 74 9.62 -22.45 0.70
N ASN A 75 9.09 -23.66 0.92
CA ASN A 75 8.18 -23.96 2.03
C ASN A 75 8.90 -24.39 3.33
N GLU A 76 10.24 -24.23 3.37
CA GLU A 76 11.08 -24.60 4.50
C GLU A 76 12.00 -23.45 4.88
N SER A 77 12.41 -23.41 6.16
CA SER A 77 13.30 -22.38 6.68
C SER A 77 14.71 -22.56 6.13
N SER A 78 15.03 -21.87 5.03
CA SER A 78 16.39 -21.77 4.50
C SER A 78 17.07 -20.54 5.07
N GLN A 79 18.21 -20.70 5.74
CA GLN A 79 18.99 -19.57 6.28
C GLN A 79 19.51 -18.61 5.19
N ALA A 80 19.44 -19.00 3.91
CA ALA A 80 19.90 -18.21 2.78
C ALA A 80 18.78 -17.41 2.08
N ALA A 81 17.56 -17.36 2.63
CA ALA A 81 16.46 -16.62 2.03
C ALA A 81 16.62 -15.10 2.15
N ASP A 82 16.26 -14.35 1.10
CA ASP A 82 16.24 -12.87 1.13
C ASP A 82 15.13 -12.32 2.03
N LEU A 83 14.09 -13.13 2.24
CA LEU A 83 12.94 -12.80 3.07
C LEU A 83 12.37 -14.07 3.74
N HIS A 84 12.10 -13.97 5.03
CA HIS A 84 11.36 -14.97 5.78
C HIS A 84 9.95 -14.48 6.03
N VAL A 85 8.95 -15.27 5.66
CA VAL A 85 7.54 -14.95 5.87
C VAL A 85 6.88 -16.06 6.69
N THR A 86 6.43 -15.71 7.89
CA THR A 86 5.66 -16.61 8.75
C THR A 86 4.18 -16.23 8.69
N ILE A 87 3.33 -17.17 8.33
CA ILE A 87 1.88 -16.96 8.24
C ILE A 87 1.21 -17.55 9.48
N GLN A 88 0.34 -16.76 10.10
CA GLN A 88 -0.43 -17.15 11.28
C GLN A 88 -1.90 -16.85 11.06
N SER A 89 -2.76 -17.70 11.64
CA SER A 89 -4.20 -17.44 11.74
C SER A 89 -4.49 -17.04 13.18
N ASP A 90 -5.08 -15.88 13.40
CA ASP A 90 -5.30 -15.34 14.74
C ASP A 90 -6.73 -14.79 14.88
N HIS A 91 -7.49 -15.35 15.82
CA HIS A 91 -8.85 -14.88 16.13
C HIS A 91 -8.86 -13.58 16.95
N ALA A 92 -7.73 -13.21 17.57
CA ALA A 92 -7.64 -12.05 18.43
C ALA A 92 -7.45 -10.73 17.67
N ILE A 93 -7.07 -10.78 16.38
CA ILE A 93 -6.89 -9.54 15.60
C ILE A 93 -8.23 -8.99 15.12
N SER A 94 -8.47 -7.70 15.36
CA SER A 94 -9.69 -7.01 14.88
C SER A 94 -9.59 -6.56 13.41
N TYR A 95 -8.48 -6.85 12.74
CA TYR A 95 -8.20 -6.44 11.36
C TYR A 95 -8.10 -7.68 10.46
N PRO A 96 -8.46 -7.59 9.17
CA PRO A 96 -8.37 -8.73 8.26
C PRO A 96 -6.94 -9.27 8.16
N ILE A 97 -5.96 -8.36 8.20
CA ILE A 97 -4.53 -8.66 8.13
C ILE A 97 -3.74 -7.72 9.04
N SER A 98 -2.79 -8.30 9.75
CA SER A 98 -1.74 -7.58 10.48
C SER A 98 -0.38 -8.09 10.05
N ILE A 99 0.59 -7.19 9.92
CA ILE A 99 1.95 -7.50 9.49
C ILE A 99 2.90 -7.02 10.59
N THR A 100 3.64 -7.94 11.21
CA THR A 100 4.65 -7.60 12.20
C THR A 100 6.05 -7.71 11.60
N ILE A 101 6.83 -6.65 11.72
CA ILE A 101 8.20 -6.56 11.23
C ILE A 101 9.02 -5.81 12.26
N ASN A 102 10.16 -6.36 12.68
CA ASN A 102 11.04 -5.74 13.69
C ASN A 102 10.26 -5.25 14.93
N ASN A 103 9.39 -6.11 15.49
CA ASN A 103 8.50 -5.82 16.62
C ASN A 103 7.46 -4.71 16.42
N THR A 104 7.34 -4.16 15.21
CA THR A 104 6.32 -3.18 14.86
C THR A 104 5.18 -3.87 14.11
N THR A 105 3.94 -3.71 14.57
CA THR A 105 2.76 -4.31 13.93
C THR A 105 1.98 -3.26 13.15
N TYR A 106 1.83 -3.51 11.84
CA TYR A 106 1.05 -2.71 10.91
C TYR A 106 -0.28 -3.41 10.65
N ASN A 107 -1.39 -2.72 10.90
CA ASN A 107 -2.71 -3.24 10.65
C ASN A 107 -3.21 -2.75 9.29
N LEU A 108 -3.40 -3.66 8.34
CA LEU A 108 -3.85 -3.28 7.01
C LEU A 108 -5.37 -3.11 7.01
N ARG A 109 -5.81 -1.89 6.70
CA ARG A 109 -7.22 -1.60 6.44
C ARG A 109 -7.50 -1.77 4.95
N GLN A 110 -8.64 -2.34 4.60
CA GLN A 110 -9.10 -2.31 3.23
C GLN A 110 -9.36 -0.85 2.81
N PRO A 111 -8.96 -0.44 1.59
CA PRO A 111 -9.23 0.91 1.10
C PRO A 111 -10.74 1.18 1.10
N SER A 112 -11.16 2.34 1.62
CA SER A 112 -12.58 2.71 1.59
C SER A 112 -13.05 2.91 0.14
N THR A 113 -14.24 2.39 -0.15
CA THR A 113 -14.79 2.14 -1.49
C THR A 113 -15.05 3.38 -2.34
N LYS A 114 -15.01 4.60 -1.78
CA LYS A 114 -15.59 5.78 -2.45
C LYS A 114 -14.70 6.44 -3.52
N ASN A 115 -13.43 6.07 -3.69
CA ASN A 115 -12.57 6.68 -4.73
C ASN A 115 -11.34 5.85 -5.15
N ARG A 116 -11.30 4.55 -4.82
CA ARG A 116 -10.05 3.77 -4.85
C ARG A 116 -10.19 2.33 -5.37
N GLU A 117 -11.12 2.09 -6.30
CA GLU A 117 -11.30 0.75 -6.91
C GLU A 117 -10.01 0.22 -7.57
N LEU A 118 -9.22 1.07 -8.20
CA LEU A 118 -7.94 0.66 -8.77
C LEU A 118 -6.92 0.32 -7.66
N HIS A 119 -6.85 1.16 -6.62
CA HIS A 119 -5.93 0.93 -5.51
C HIS A 119 -6.29 -0.32 -4.69
N SER A 120 -7.57 -0.73 -4.65
CA SER A 120 -7.99 -1.99 -4.04
C SER A 120 -7.69 -3.21 -4.92
N MET A 121 -7.63 -3.05 -6.25
CA MET A 121 -7.22 -4.13 -7.16
C MET A 121 -5.73 -4.43 -7.09
N ILE A 122 -4.87 -3.42 -6.98
CA ILE A 122 -3.39 -3.61 -7.01
C ILE A 122 -2.72 -3.36 -5.66
N TYR A 123 -3.53 -3.14 -4.61
CA TYR A 123 -3.11 -2.88 -3.24
C TYR A 123 -2.05 -1.78 -3.13
N ASP A 124 -2.26 -0.69 -3.86
CA ASP A 124 -1.37 0.46 -3.83
C ASP A 124 -1.43 1.14 -2.45
N GLY A 125 -0.26 1.36 -1.83
CA GLY A 125 -0.12 2.03 -0.55
C GLY A 125 0.12 1.12 0.67
N ILE A 126 0.40 -0.17 0.49
CA ILE A 126 0.92 -0.99 1.61
C ILE A 126 2.38 -0.62 1.85
N TRP A 127 2.65 0.07 2.96
CA TRP A 127 4.02 0.35 3.36
C TRP A 127 4.61 -0.92 3.99
N LEU A 128 5.63 -1.51 3.35
CA LEU A 128 6.47 -2.56 3.95
C LEU A 128 7.89 -2.02 4.18
N PRO A 129 8.46 -2.13 5.39
CA PRO A 129 9.86 -1.81 5.65
C PRO A 129 10.81 -2.70 4.83
N ALA A 130 12.06 -2.28 4.73
CA ALA A 130 13.04 -2.76 3.76
C ALA A 130 13.48 -4.24 3.93
N LYS A 131 14.15 -4.72 2.87
CA LYS A 131 14.73 -6.07 2.66
C LYS A 131 15.49 -6.64 3.86
N GLY A 132 15.50 -7.96 4.00
CA GLY A 132 16.30 -8.69 4.99
C GLY A 132 15.68 -8.83 6.38
N SER A 133 14.38 -8.54 6.52
CA SER A 133 13.65 -8.68 7.79
C SER A 133 12.73 -9.90 7.76
N SER A 134 12.58 -10.56 8.91
CA SER A 134 11.52 -11.56 9.07
C SER A 134 10.17 -10.87 9.22
N ILE A 135 9.20 -11.32 8.42
CA ILE A 135 7.84 -10.78 8.40
C ILE A 135 6.89 -11.83 8.96
N VAL A 136 6.08 -11.44 9.94
CA VAL A 136 4.96 -12.25 10.41
C VAL A 136 3.67 -11.66 9.86
N ILE A 137 2.94 -12.43 9.06
CA ILE A 137 1.64 -12.04 8.51
C ILE A 137 0.56 -12.81 9.28
N ARG A 138 -0.32 -12.08 9.97
CA ARG A 138 -1.47 -12.64 10.68
C ARG A 138 -2.73 -12.38 9.88
N PHE A 139 -3.51 -13.42 9.64
CA PHE A 139 -4.81 -13.34 9.01
C PHE A 139 -5.90 -13.57 10.04
N HIS A 140 -6.96 -12.76 9.96
CA HIS A 140 -8.20 -13.10 10.61
C HIS A 140 -8.78 -14.32 9.87
N PRO A 141 -9.32 -15.33 10.57
CA PRO A 141 -9.84 -16.56 9.96
C PRO A 141 -10.83 -16.32 8.83
N ASN A 142 -11.69 -15.30 8.95
CA ASN A 142 -12.66 -14.92 7.92
C ASN A 142 -12.01 -14.41 6.62
N SER A 143 -10.77 -13.94 6.69
CA SER A 143 -9.99 -13.44 5.54
C SER A 143 -9.01 -14.48 4.98
N LYS A 144 -8.95 -15.69 5.56
CA LYS A 144 -7.99 -16.72 5.16
C LYS A 144 -8.15 -17.17 3.71
N ARG A 145 -9.36 -17.07 3.15
CA ARG A 145 -9.65 -17.42 1.76
C ARG A 145 -8.87 -16.56 0.76
N ASP A 146 -8.61 -15.29 1.09
CA ASP A 146 -7.89 -14.35 0.23
C ASP A 146 -6.39 -14.25 0.58
N SER A 147 -5.88 -15.16 1.42
CA SER A 147 -4.53 -15.06 1.95
C SER A 147 -3.45 -15.11 0.86
N ASP A 148 -3.59 -16.00 -0.12
CA ASP A 148 -2.70 -16.13 -1.28
C ASP A 148 -2.63 -14.84 -2.10
N LYS A 149 -3.79 -14.23 -2.37
CA LYS A 149 -3.90 -12.93 -3.03
C LYS A 149 -3.08 -11.88 -2.27
N TRP A 150 -3.33 -11.72 -0.97
CA TRP A 150 -2.63 -10.73 -0.15
C TRP A 150 -1.13 -10.99 -0.07
N ILE A 151 -0.71 -12.23 0.19
CA ILE A 151 0.71 -12.60 0.25
C ILE A 151 1.40 -12.27 -1.08
N SER A 152 0.75 -12.53 -2.22
CA SER A 152 1.30 -12.23 -3.55
C SER A 152 1.68 -10.75 -3.70
N TYR A 153 0.79 -9.83 -3.31
CA TYR A 153 1.10 -8.40 -3.36
C TYR A 153 2.19 -8.00 -2.37
N LEU A 154 2.14 -8.54 -1.15
CA LEU A 154 3.14 -8.21 -0.12
C LEU A 154 4.55 -8.61 -0.58
N LEU A 155 4.70 -9.78 -1.20
CA LEU A 155 5.97 -10.23 -1.75
C LEU A 155 6.46 -9.33 -2.88
N ILE A 156 5.59 -9.02 -3.87
CA ILE A 156 5.93 -8.11 -4.97
C ILE A 156 6.36 -6.75 -4.42
N GLN A 157 5.59 -6.19 -3.49
CA GLN A 157 5.86 -4.87 -2.91
C GLN A 157 7.13 -4.87 -2.07
N ALA A 158 7.45 -5.93 -1.33
CA ALA A 158 8.67 -6.02 -0.53
C ALA A 158 9.95 -5.83 -1.37
N PHE A 159 9.97 -6.36 -2.59
CA PHE A 159 11.15 -6.31 -3.46
C PHE A 159 11.13 -5.15 -4.47
N LEU A 160 9.98 -4.83 -5.05
CA LEU A 160 9.87 -3.83 -6.12
C LEU A 160 9.39 -2.45 -5.65
N ARG A 161 9.28 -2.22 -4.34
CA ARG A 161 8.81 -0.96 -3.76
C ARG A 161 9.38 0.30 -4.42
N LYS A 162 10.69 0.33 -4.66
CA LYS A 162 11.40 1.50 -5.21
C LYS A 162 11.02 1.78 -6.67
N SER A 163 10.49 0.78 -7.37
CA SER A 163 10.04 0.86 -8.76
C SER A 163 8.55 1.22 -8.88
N LEU A 164 7.78 1.18 -7.79
CA LEU A 164 6.36 1.50 -7.79
C LEU A 164 6.15 3.01 -7.96
N LYS A 165 5.44 3.39 -9.02
CA LYS A 165 5.07 4.78 -9.30
C LYS A 165 3.62 5.02 -8.93
N PRO A 166 3.27 6.19 -8.36
CA PRO A 166 1.89 6.46 -7.99
C PRO A 166 0.94 6.43 -9.19
N LEU A 167 -0.30 5.98 -8.98
CA LEU A 167 -1.23 5.59 -10.04
C LEU A 167 -2.33 6.61 -10.35
N TYR A 168 -2.18 7.85 -9.91
CA TYR A 168 -3.13 8.96 -10.09
C TYR A 168 -3.50 9.24 -11.56
N LYS A 169 -2.69 8.78 -12.52
CA LYS A 169 -2.91 8.96 -13.98
C LYS A 169 -3.52 7.75 -14.67
N VAL A 170 -3.72 6.63 -13.98
CA VAL A 170 -4.24 5.40 -14.56
C VAL A 170 -5.72 5.28 -14.23
N SER A 171 -6.60 5.37 -15.24
CA SER A 171 -8.01 5.10 -15.03
C SER A 171 -8.25 3.60 -14.83
N LEU A 172 -9.36 3.24 -14.16
CA LEU A 172 -9.73 1.83 -13.99
C LEU A 172 -9.97 1.12 -15.33
N THR A 173 -10.56 1.82 -16.30
CA THR A 173 -10.81 1.31 -17.65
C THR A 173 -9.50 1.00 -18.36
N ASP A 174 -8.53 1.93 -18.29
CA ASP A 174 -7.22 1.73 -18.89
C ASP A 174 -6.47 0.58 -18.22
N TYR A 175 -6.51 0.52 -16.88
CA TYR A 175 -5.93 -0.60 -16.13
C TYR A 175 -6.45 -1.95 -16.62
N ARG A 176 -7.78 -2.11 -16.67
CA ARG A 176 -8.42 -3.37 -17.13
C ARG A 176 -7.99 -3.72 -18.55
N LYS A 177 -7.93 -2.72 -19.44
CA LYS A 177 -7.52 -2.89 -20.83
C LYS A 177 -6.06 -3.38 -20.93
N ILE A 178 -5.13 -2.74 -20.21
CA ILE A 178 -3.72 -3.16 -20.21
C ILE A 178 -3.59 -4.53 -19.57
N ALA A 179 -4.24 -4.78 -18.43
CA ALA A 179 -4.18 -6.06 -17.75
C ALA A 179 -4.64 -7.22 -18.64
N ALA A 180 -5.76 -7.05 -19.38
CA ALA A 180 -6.26 -8.04 -20.32
C ALA A 180 -5.29 -8.32 -21.49
N LYS A 181 -4.59 -7.27 -21.97
CA LYS A 181 -3.58 -7.38 -23.04
C LYS A 181 -2.22 -7.93 -22.57
N THR A 182 -1.98 -8.00 -21.26
CA THR A 182 -0.65 -8.31 -20.70
C THR A 182 -0.74 -9.39 -19.64
N ILE A 183 -0.95 -9.03 -18.37
CA ILE A 183 -0.87 -9.98 -17.26
C ILE A 183 -1.86 -11.14 -17.39
N GLN A 184 -3.05 -10.92 -17.97
CA GLN A 184 -3.99 -12.00 -18.26
C GLN A 184 -3.44 -13.04 -19.24
N GLN A 185 -2.57 -12.63 -20.17
CA GLN A 185 -1.91 -13.52 -21.14
C GLN A 185 -0.69 -14.22 -20.53
N ILE A 186 -0.01 -13.56 -19.59
CA ILE A 186 1.21 -14.07 -18.95
C ILE A 186 0.88 -15.02 -17.80
N ASN A 187 -0.04 -14.62 -16.91
CA ASN A 187 -0.45 -15.39 -15.75
C ASN A 187 -1.95 -15.11 -15.43
N PRO A 188 -2.85 -15.95 -15.97
CA PRO A 188 -4.29 -15.84 -15.73
C PRO A 188 -4.67 -15.95 -14.24
N VAL A 189 -3.95 -16.74 -13.46
CA VAL A 189 -4.23 -16.99 -12.04
C VAL A 189 -4.00 -15.71 -11.23
N PHE A 190 -2.86 -15.06 -11.43
CA PHE A 190 -2.56 -13.77 -10.81
C PHE A 190 -3.52 -12.68 -11.30
N ALA A 191 -3.82 -12.64 -12.60
CA ALA A 191 -4.75 -11.68 -13.16
C ALA A 191 -6.16 -11.80 -12.55
N GLN A 192 -6.62 -13.02 -12.24
CA GLN A 192 -7.88 -13.24 -11.53
C GLN A 192 -7.88 -12.66 -10.11
N ASN A 193 -6.73 -12.69 -9.42
CA ASN A 193 -6.58 -12.06 -8.10
C ASN A 193 -6.73 -10.53 -8.16
N GLN A 194 -6.42 -9.93 -9.31
CA GLN A 194 -6.59 -8.50 -9.57
C GLN A 194 -8.02 -8.09 -9.91
N ALA A 195 -8.90 -9.03 -10.28
CA ALA A 195 -10.27 -8.70 -10.62
C ALA A 195 -11.03 -8.18 -9.39
N ILE A 196 -11.92 -7.20 -9.57
CA ILE A 196 -12.89 -6.84 -8.52
C ILE A 196 -13.74 -8.07 -8.31
N GLN A 197 -13.48 -8.78 -7.23
CA GLN A 197 -14.50 -9.60 -6.62
C GLN A 197 -15.47 -8.63 -5.97
N LYS A 198 -16.77 -8.79 -6.25
CA LYS A 198 -17.80 -8.18 -5.40
C LYS A 198 -17.55 -8.71 -4.00
N VAL A 199 -16.81 -7.97 -3.19
CA VAL A 199 -16.78 -8.23 -1.76
C VAL A 199 -18.24 -8.13 -1.34
N PRO A 200 -18.82 -9.14 -0.66
CA PRO A 200 -20.10 -8.94 0.00
C PRO A 200 -20.00 -7.65 0.80
N ASN A 201 -21.07 -6.87 0.90
CA ASN A 201 -21.17 -5.79 1.88
C ASN A 201 -21.18 -6.38 3.31
N SER A 202 -20.18 -7.18 3.69
CA SER A 202 -19.93 -7.50 5.08
C SER A 202 -19.26 -6.27 5.64
N GLU A 203 -20.07 -5.40 6.23
CA GLU A 203 -19.59 -4.49 7.25
C GLU A 203 -18.78 -5.33 8.24
N TRP A 204 -17.47 -5.11 8.23
CA TRP A 204 -16.59 -5.63 9.26
C TRP A 204 -17.08 -5.07 10.60
N PRO A 205 -17.02 -5.85 11.69
CA PRO A 205 -17.45 -5.37 13.00
C PRO A 205 -16.72 -4.07 13.33
N GLU A 206 -17.47 -3.08 13.83
CA GLU A 206 -16.88 -1.84 14.31
C GLU A 206 -15.83 -2.15 15.37
N LEU A 207 -14.68 -1.47 15.29
CA LEU A 207 -13.63 -1.57 16.30
C LEU A 207 -14.25 -1.25 17.67
N ALA A 208 -13.90 -2.04 18.68
CA ALA A 208 -14.24 -1.72 20.06
C ALA A 208 -13.87 -0.26 20.36
N HIS A 209 -14.83 0.51 20.88
CA HIS A 209 -14.60 1.89 21.27
C HIS A 209 -13.39 1.95 22.21
N VAL A 210 -12.32 2.60 21.76
CA VAL A 210 -11.24 3.03 22.64
C VAL A 210 -11.87 4.04 23.59
N PRO A 211 -11.88 3.78 24.91
CA PRO A 211 -12.45 4.71 25.87
C PRO A 211 -11.86 6.11 25.67
N ALA A 212 -12.71 7.14 25.73
CA ALA A 212 -12.34 8.52 25.43
C ALA A 212 -11.11 9.03 26.20
N HIS A 213 -10.76 8.40 27.33
CA HIS A 213 -9.59 8.74 28.15
C HIS A 213 -8.24 8.27 27.59
N LEU A 214 -8.21 7.49 26.50
CA LEU A 214 -6.98 7.01 25.84
C LEU A 214 -6.75 7.63 24.45
N GLN A 215 -7.58 8.59 24.01
CA GLN A 215 -7.35 9.33 22.79
C GLN A 215 -6.45 10.53 23.11
N GLU A 216 -5.20 10.51 22.65
CA GLU A 216 -4.38 11.71 22.60
C GLU A 216 -5.00 12.69 21.58
N ASP A 217 -5.24 13.92 22.01
CA ASP A 217 -5.79 14.99 21.19
C ASP A 217 -4.88 15.31 20.00
N VAL A 218 -5.23 14.79 18.82
CA VAL A 218 -4.67 15.25 17.55
C VAL A 218 -5.53 16.42 17.06
N PRO A 219 -4.98 17.63 16.85
CA PRO A 219 -5.78 18.77 16.42
C PRO A 219 -6.30 18.57 15.00
N VAL A 220 -7.62 18.55 14.88
CA VAL A 220 -8.37 18.48 13.62
C VAL A 220 -8.25 19.82 12.88
N SER A 221 -7.47 19.85 11.80
CA SER A 221 -7.52 20.94 10.82
C SER A 221 -8.80 20.81 9.99
N THR A 222 -9.66 21.83 10.08
CA THR A 222 -10.97 21.92 9.44
C THR A 222 -10.87 22.26 7.95
N LYS A 223 -11.87 21.74 7.23
CA LYS A 223 -12.11 21.74 5.77
C LYS A 223 -11.89 23.09 5.03
N PRO A 224 -11.62 23.04 3.71
CA PRO A 224 -11.57 24.21 2.84
C PRO A 224 -12.98 24.74 2.53
N LYS A 225 -13.16 26.07 2.57
CA LYS A 225 -14.40 26.76 2.15
C LYS A 225 -14.34 27.07 0.65
N GLU A 226 -15.45 26.78 -0.02
CA GLU A 226 -15.74 27.03 -1.43
C GLU A 226 -15.76 28.52 -1.79
N GLU A 227 -15.37 28.78 -3.04
CA GLU A 227 -15.47 30.03 -3.76
C GLU A 227 -16.93 30.45 -3.97
N ASN A 228 -17.26 31.70 -3.65
CA ASN A 228 -18.36 32.43 -4.28
C ASN A 228 -17.80 33.70 -4.91
N THR A 229 -18.00 33.80 -6.21
CA THR A 229 -17.56 34.86 -7.11
C THR A 229 -18.42 36.13 -6.95
N ILE A 230 -17.82 37.28 -7.32
CA ILE A 230 -18.40 38.47 -8.00
C ILE A 230 -18.08 39.82 -7.30
N GLN A 231 -17.00 40.41 -7.81
CA GLN A 231 -16.87 41.77 -8.38
C GLN A 231 -16.60 43.02 -7.52
N PRO A 232 -15.93 44.02 -8.16
CA PRO A 232 -15.05 45.00 -7.54
C PRO A 232 -15.66 46.41 -7.45
N PHE A 233 -14.98 47.27 -6.68
CA PHE A 233 -15.23 48.70 -6.48
C PHE A 233 -16.47 49.07 -5.65
N GLN A 234 -16.26 49.26 -4.35
CA GLN A 234 -16.70 50.50 -3.69
C GLN A 234 -15.66 50.94 -2.64
N PRO A 235 -15.30 52.24 -2.61
CA PRO A 235 -14.43 52.81 -1.60
C PRO A 235 -15.26 53.14 -0.34
N LYS A 236 -14.70 52.89 0.84
CA LYS A 236 -15.08 53.63 2.04
C LYS A 236 -13.81 54.08 2.74
N GLU A 237 -13.73 55.38 2.85
CA GLU A 237 -12.67 56.16 3.48
C GLU A 237 -12.67 55.99 5.00
N ASP A 238 -11.45 56.12 5.50
CA ASP A 238 -11.03 56.86 6.69
C ASP A 238 -11.00 56.25 8.10
N ASN A 239 -9.74 56.29 8.59
CA ASN A 239 -9.24 56.54 9.95
C ASN A 239 -9.31 55.36 10.95
N SER A 240 -8.24 54.99 11.67
CA SER A 240 -6.88 55.52 11.81
C SER A 240 -5.98 54.45 12.46
N ASP A 241 -4.67 54.72 12.45
CA ASP A 241 -3.65 54.22 13.37
C ASP A 241 -3.10 52.78 13.20
N THR A 242 -2.11 52.72 12.31
CA THR A 242 -0.78 52.12 12.51
C THR A 242 -0.54 51.34 13.82
N LEU A 243 -0.06 50.09 13.68
CA LEU A 243 1.25 49.66 14.18
C LEU A 243 1.58 48.25 13.66
N ALA A 244 2.71 48.16 12.96
CA ALA A 244 3.28 46.95 12.40
C ALA A 244 3.64 45.91 13.48
N PHE A 245 3.22 44.65 13.29
CA PHE A 245 3.51 43.56 14.21
C PHE A 245 4.96 43.06 14.00
N ASN A 246 5.83 43.30 14.98
CA ASN A 246 7.23 42.86 14.98
C ASN A 246 7.37 41.54 15.79
N PRO A 247 7.83 40.42 15.20
CA PRO A 247 7.72 39.09 15.80
C PRO A 247 8.79 38.73 16.86
N PHE A 248 9.63 39.66 17.33
CA PHE A 248 10.74 39.35 18.25
C PHE A 248 10.61 39.94 19.67
N LYS A 249 9.41 40.02 20.25
CA LYS A 249 9.26 40.40 21.68
C LYS A 249 8.73 39.23 22.51
N PHE A 250 9.66 38.55 23.17
CA PHE A 250 9.39 37.65 24.30
C PHE A 250 8.87 38.47 25.48
N GLN A 251 7.59 38.30 25.83
CA GLN A 251 7.05 38.78 27.10
C GLN A 251 7.05 37.63 28.10
N ASN A 252 8.10 37.59 28.91
CA ASN A 252 8.10 36.89 30.18
C ASN A 252 7.07 37.56 31.11
N LYS A 253 6.05 36.79 31.53
CA LYS A 253 5.28 37.09 32.74
C LYS A 253 5.24 35.83 33.61
N SER A 254 5.92 35.94 34.74
CA SER A 254 5.92 35.01 35.85
C SER A 254 4.52 34.83 36.42
N ASN A 255 4.20 33.61 36.86
CA ASN A 255 3.80 33.30 38.24
C ASN A 255 3.25 31.87 38.32
N ARG A 256 4.09 30.93 38.76
CA ARG A 256 3.74 29.88 39.74
C ARG A 256 4.99 29.05 40.05
N THR A 257 5.63 29.40 41.15
CA THR A 257 6.65 28.60 41.83
C THR A 257 5.98 27.44 42.53
N SER A 258 6.18 26.21 42.04
CA SER A 258 6.13 25.02 42.88
C SER A 258 7.48 24.33 42.80
N VAL A 259 8.25 24.45 43.88
CA VAL A 259 9.54 23.80 44.10
C VAL A 259 9.31 22.29 44.11
N ILE A 260 9.87 21.57 43.13
CA ILE A 260 10.02 20.12 43.20
C ILE A 260 11.38 19.87 43.86
N ASN A 261 11.34 19.35 45.09
CA ASN A 261 12.52 19.01 45.88
C ASN A 261 12.99 17.58 45.47
N PRO A 262 14.20 17.39 44.90
CA PRO A 262 14.55 16.14 44.23
C PRO A 262 15.22 15.08 45.11
N PHE A 263 15.25 15.23 46.45
CA PHE A 263 15.85 14.22 47.33
C PHE A 263 14.98 13.95 48.57
N LYS A 264 14.07 12.98 48.46
CA LYS A 264 13.63 12.19 49.62
C LYS A 264 14.65 11.11 49.87
N GLY A 265 15.26 11.13 51.06
CA GLY A 265 16.15 10.08 51.55
C GLY A 265 16.12 10.04 53.08
N ARG A 266 15.66 8.89 53.58
CA ARG A 266 15.44 8.44 54.98
C ARG A 266 14.14 8.90 55.64
#